data_AF-E2ZCH3-F1
#
_entry.id   AF-E2ZCH3-F1
#
_cell.length_a   1.000
_cell.length_b   1.000
_cell.length_c   1.000
_cell.angle_alpha   90.00
_cell.angle_beta   90.00
_cell.angle_gamma   90.00
#
_symmetry.space_group_name_H-M   'P 1'
#
loop_
_entity.id
_entity.type
_entity.pdbx_description
1 polymer ?
#
loop_
_entity_poly.entity_id
_entity_poly.type
_entity_poly.pdbx_seq_one_letter_code
_entity_poly.pdbx_strand_id
1 'polypeptide(L)'
;MENYSVPEVRRITKFAMEAAKNRRRKVTSVDKANVLATSRLWRRTVTEMSKDYGEIELNHFYVDNCAMQLAINPKQFDVIVTGNLFGDILSDEAAVLGGSIGMMPSASIGESTSLYEPIHGSAPDIQGLGIANPSATVLSAAMLLCHSLHEEEAARAIESAVEQALNAGWRTADLYKDGFKKDDTKTMTQVIISYL
;
A
#
# COMPACT_ATOMS: atom_id res chain seq x y z
N MET A 1 20.76 -5.25 14.53
CA MET A 1 20.45 -6.18 13.42
C MET A 1 18.99 -6.56 13.57
N GLU A 2 18.20 -6.45 12.51
CA GLU A 2 16.79 -6.86 12.51
C GLU A 2 16.69 -8.36 12.86
N ASN A 3 15.88 -8.68 13.85
CA ASN A 3 15.73 -10.03 14.37
C ASN A 3 14.25 -10.39 14.37
N TYR A 4 13.94 -11.59 13.90
CA TYR A 4 12.57 -12.09 13.78
C TYR A 4 12.48 -13.47 14.43
N SER A 5 11.39 -13.70 15.14
CA SER A 5 10.95 -15.01 15.59
C SER A 5 9.99 -15.64 14.60
N VAL A 6 9.84 -16.97 14.66
CA VAL A 6 8.89 -17.71 13.80
C VAL A 6 7.45 -17.17 13.97
N PRO A 7 6.92 -16.92 15.18
CA PRO A 7 5.58 -16.35 15.34
C PRO A 7 5.38 -15.00 14.63
N GLU A 8 6.37 -14.10 14.67
CA GLU A 8 6.29 -12.80 14.01
C GLU A 8 6.19 -12.95 12.48
N VAL A 9 7.05 -13.78 11.88
CA VAL A 9 6.99 -14.08 10.45
C VAL A 9 5.67 -14.76 10.10
N ARG A 10 5.18 -15.67 10.94
CA ARG A 10 3.92 -16.37 10.69
C ARG A 10 2.73 -15.42 10.63
N ARG A 11 2.66 -14.46 11.56
CA ARG A 11 1.55 -13.49 11.62
C ARG A 11 1.47 -12.65 10.35
N ILE A 12 2.59 -12.05 9.93
CA ILE A 12 2.60 -11.19 8.73
C ILE A 12 2.41 -11.99 7.43
N THR A 13 2.93 -13.23 7.38
CA THR A 13 2.71 -14.12 6.23
C THR A 13 1.25 -14.48 6.09
N LYS A 14 0.57 -14.84 7.19
CA LYS A 14 -0.88 -15.10 7.18
C LYS A 14 -1.63 -13.89 6.61
N PHE A 15 -1.32 -12.70 7.08
CA PHE A 15 -1.95 -11.47 6.61
C PHE A 15 -1.77 -11.27 5.09
N ALA A 16 -0.54 -11.45 4.58
CA ALA A 16 -0.26 -11.33 3.16
C ALA A 16 -1.00 -12.37 2.30
N MET A 17 -1.10 -13.61 2.77
CA MET A 17 -1.82 -14.68 2.06
C MET A 17 -3.32 -14.40 2.00
N GLU A 18 -3.94 -13.97 3.10
CA GLU A 18 -5.36 -13.58 3.13
C GLU A 18 -5.63 -12.38 2.22
N ALA A 19 -4.74 -11.37 2.21
CA ALA A 19 -4.84 -10.24 1.30
C ALA A 19 -4.78 -10.66 -0.18
N ALA A 20 -3.94 -11.66 -0.52
CA ALA A 20 -3.82 -12.16 -1.88
C ALA A 20 -5.05 -12.93 -2.38
N LYS A 21 -5.84 -13.57 -1.49
CA LYS A 21 -7.05 -14.34 -1.87
C LYS A 21 -8.07 -13.52 -2.64
N ASN A 22 -8.22 -12.24 -2.26
CA ASN A 22 -9.17 -11.30 -2.85
C ASN A 22 -8.55 -10.46 -3.99
N ARG A 23 -7.35 -10.83 -4.45
CA ARG A 23 -6.62 -10.12 -5.51
C ARG A 23 -6.26 -11.09 -6.63
N ARG A 24 -5.01 -11.07 -7.12
CA ARG A 24 -4.54 -11.93 -8.21
C ARG A 24 -3.92 -13.23 -7.69
N ARG A 25 -4.09 -13.54 -6.41
CA ARG A 25 -3.66 -14.78 -5.76
C ARG A 25 -2.16 -15.04 -5.92
N LYS A 26 -1.35 -13.99 -5.81
CA LYS A 26 0.11 -14.09 -5.88
C LYS A 26 0.78 -13.33 -4.75
N VAL A 27 1.68 -14.00 -4.05
CA VAL A 27 2.52 -13.42 -2.99
C VAL A 27 3.98 -13.53 -3.39
N THR A 28 4.68 -12.40 -3.39
CA THR A 28 6.13 -12.32 -3.50
C THR A 28 6.75 -12.07 -2.14
N SER A 29 7.48 -13.06 -1.63
CA SER A 29 8.23 -12.95 -0.39
C SER A 29 9.63 -12.42 -0.66
N VAL A 30 10.00 -11.30 -0.04
CA VAL A 30 11.28 -10.62 -0.28
C VAL A 30 12.18 -10.73 0.94
N ASP A 31 13.45 -11.08 0.71
CA ASP A 31 14.44 -11.29 1.77
C ASP A 31 15.89 -11.11 1.29
N LYS A 32 16.87 -11.39 2.14
CA LYS A 32 18.30 -11.50 1.76
C LYS A 32 18.91 -12.83 2.22
N ALA A 33 18.22 -13.96 1.97
CA ALA A 33 18.58 -15.27 2.52
C ALA A 33 19.93 -15.83 2.04
N ASN A 34 20.49 -15.31 0.94
CA ASN A 34 21.85 -15.62 0.52
C ASN A 34 22.90 -15.12 1.53
N VAL A 35 22.62 -14.05 2.27
CA VAL A 35 23.58 -13.43 3.23
C VAL A 35 23.11 -13.55 4.68
N LEU A 36 21.84 -13.24 4.97
CA LEU A 36 21.36 -13.04 6.34
C LEU A 36 20.70 -14.30 6.93
N ALA A 37 21.10 -14.69 8.14
CA ALA A 37 20.49 -15.81 8.87
C ALA A 37 19.01 -15.54 9.19
N THR A 38 18.66 -14.31 9.60
CA THR A 38 17.27 -13.88 9.83
C THR A 38 16.42 -14.06 8.57
N SER A 39 16.94 -13.70 7.40
CA SER A 39 16.24 -13.92 6.11
C SER A 39 16.10 -15.40 5.74
N ARG A 40 17.02 -16.27 6.15
CA ARG A 40 16.86 -17.73 5.97
C ARG A 40 15.76 -18.30 6.88
N LEU A 41 15.60 -17.76 8.09
CA LEU A 41 14.47 -18.09 8.95
C LEU A 41 13.16 -17.63 8.29
N TRP A 42 13.11 -16.36 7.89
CA TRP A 42 11.97 -15.77 7.17
C TRP A 42 11.52 -16.64 5.99
N ARG A 43 12.44 -16.92 5.06
CA ARG A 43 12.14 -17.72 3.86
C ARG A 43 11.59 -19.09 4.22
N ARG A 44 12.24 -19.82 5.14
CA ARG A 44 11.75 -21.15 5.57
C ARG A 44 10.34 -21.09 6.15
N THR A 45 10.08 -20.12 7.03
CA THR A 45 8.76 -19.98 7.66
C THR A 45 7.68 -19.62 6.63
N VAL A 46 7.97 -18.71 5.70
CA VAL A 46 7.02 -18.35 4.62
C VAL A 46 6.72 -19.53 3.72
N THR A 47 7.76 -20.26 3.26
CA THR A 47 7.61 -21.45 2.41
C THR A 47 6.87 -22.58 3.13
N GLU A 48 7.05 -22.74 4.45
CA GLU A 48 6.31 -23.72 5.24
C GLU A 48 4.82 -23.38 5.27
N MET A 49 4.48 -22.12 5.57
CA MET A 49 3.10 -21.66 5.66
C MET A 49 2.37 -21.69 4.32
N SER A 50 3.04 -21.45 3.19
CA SER A 50 2.36 -21.43 1.89
C SER A 50 1.75 -22.77 1.50
N LYS A 51 2.18 -23.88 2.13
CA LYS A 51 1.55 -25.20 1.94
C LYS A 51 0.08 -25.23 2.37
N ASP A 52 -0.30 -24.36 3.31
CA ASP A 52 -1.67 -24.22 3.79
C ASP A 52 -2.53 -23.32 2.87
N TYR A 53 -1.92 -22.69 1.85
CA TYR A 53 -2.56 -21.75 0.90
C TYR A 53 -2.30 -22.20 -0.55
N GLY A 54 -2.69 -23.44 -0.88
CA GLY A 54 -2.38 -24.06 -2.18
C GLY A 54 -2.94 -23.32 -3.41
N GLU A 55 -3.90 -22.42 -3.21
CA GLU A 55 -4.48 -21.56 -4.24
C GLU A 55 -3.70 -20.26 -4.51
N ILE A 56 -2.67 -19.95 -3.70
CA ILE A 56 -1.85 -18.74 -3.80
C ILE A 56 -0.49 -19.09 -4.39
N GLU A 57 -0.13 -18.45 -5.51
CA GLU A 57 1.22 -18.54 -6.08
C GLU A 57 2.22 -17.84 -5.15
N LEU A 58 3.20 -18.59 -4.62
CA LEU A 58 4.33 -18.02 -3.87
C LEU A 58 5.60 -18.01 -4.72
N ASN A 59 6.26 -16.85 -4.82
CA ASN A 59 7.64 -16.76 -5.28
C ASN A 59 8.53 -15.98 -4.28
N HIS A 60 9.84 -16.15 -4.40
CA HIS A 60 10.82 -15.51 -3.51
C HIS A 60 11.81 -14.66 -4.30
N PHE A 61 11.92 -13.38 -3.92
CA PHE A 61 12.92 -12.47 -4.47
C PHE A 61 13.95 -12.10 -3.41
N TYR A 62 15.19 -11.85 -3.86
CA TYR A 62 16.12 -11.09 -3.02
C TYR A 62 15.80 -9.61 -3.12
N VAL A 63 16.00 -8.85 -2.03
CA VAL A 63 15.63 -7.43 -1.94
C VAL A 63 16.27 -6.56 -3.04
N ASP A 64 17.52 -6.83 -3.41
CA ASP A 64 18.19 -6.13 -4.52
C ASP A 64 17.55 -6.43 -5.87
N ASN A 65 17.22 -7.70 -6.14
CA ASN A 65 16.48 -8.05 -7.35
C ASN A 65 15.05 -7.48 -7.30
N CYS A 66 14.41 -7.44 -6.14
CA CYS A 66 13.06 -6.87 -5.99
C CYS A 66 13.02 -5.40 -6.35
N ALA A 67 13.98 -4.61 -5.86
CA ALA A 67 14.13 -3.20 -6.24
C ALA A 67 14.27 -3.04 -7.76
N MET A 68 15.19 -3.79 -8.38
CA MET A 68 15.33 -3.78 -9.85
C MET A 68 14.03 -4.15 -10.58
N GLN A 69 13.30 -5.14 -10.08
CA GLN A 69 12.07 -5.61 -10.71
C GLN A 69 10.88 -4.66 -10.52
N LEU A 70 10.84 -3.89 -9.43
CA LEU A 70 9.91 -2.77 -9.27
C LEU A 70 10.15 -1.73 -10.37
N ALA A 71 11.41 -1.37 -10.63
CA ALA A 71 11.73 -0.43 -11.70
C ALA A 71 11.46 -0.98 -13.12
N ILE A 72 11.75 -2.26 -13.37
CA ILE A 72 11.68 -2.86 -14.72
C ILE A 72 10.25 -3.27 -15.10
N ASN A 73 9.54 -3.97 -14.21
CA ASN A 73 8.24 -4.53 -14.50
C ASN A 73 7.38 -4.61 -13.23
N PRO A 74 6.92 -3.46 -12.69
CA PRO A 74 6.18 -3.43 -11.42
C PRO A 74 4.83 -4.17 -11.49
N LYS A 75 4.25 -4.29 -12.69
CA LYS A 75 2.94 -4.92 -12.89
C LYS A 75 2.92 -6.43 -12.58
N GLN A 76 4.10 -7.06 -12.47
CA GLN A 76 4.24 -8.48 -12.15
C GLN A 76 3.88 -8.85 -10.70
N PHE A 77 3.87 -7.87 -9.80
CA PHE A 77 3.64 -8.05 -8.36
C PHE A 77 2.17 -7.87 -8.02
N ASP A 78 1.64 -8.71 -7.12
CA ASP A 78 0.31 -8.54 -6.55
C ASP A 78 0.37 -8.15 -5.09
N VAL A 79 0.84 -9.06 -4.23
CA VAL A 79 1.15 -8.78 -2.82
C VAL A 79 2.64 -9.02 -2.57
N ILE A 80 3.32 -8.06 -1.97
CA ILE A 80 4.71 -8.21 -1.51
C ILE A 80 4.72 -8.34 0.01
N VAL A 81 5.43 -9.33 0.53
CA VAL A 81 5.63 -9.51 1.99
C VAL A 81 7.11 -9.54 2.31
N THR A 82 7.53 -8.72 3.28
CA THR A 82 8.95 -8.52 3.60
C THR A 82 9.13 -8.03 5.04
N GLY A 83 10.38 -8.03 5.53
CA GLY A 83 10.75 -7.49 6.84
C GLY A 83 10.65 -5.96 6.87
N ASN A 84 10.67 -5.35 8.06
CA ASN A 84 10.38 -3.93 8.27
C ASN A 84 11.34 -3.03 7.48
N LEU A 85 12.66 -3.21 7.64
CA LEU A 85 13.65 -2.39 6.92
C LEU A 85 13.54 -2.52 5.39
N PHE A 86 13.29 -3.73 4.89
CA PHE A 86 13.11 -3.93 3.45
C PHE A 86 11.77 -3.40 2.96
N GLY A 87 10.74 -3.46 3.79
CA GLY A 87 9.41 -2.93 3.52
C GLY A 87 9.45 -1.43 3.33
N ASP A 88 10.04 -0.72 4.29
CA ASP A 88 10.26 0.73 4.26
C ASP A 88 10.87 1.20 2.92
N ILE A 89 12.00 0.59 2.54
CA ILE A 89 12.71 0.94 1.30
C ILE A 89 11.88 0.62 0.05
N LEU A 90 11.29 -0.58 -0.03
CA LEU A 90 10.58 -1.03 -1.23
C LEU A 90 9.22 -0.34 -1.37
N SER A 91 8.55 0.03 -0.28
CA SER A 91 7.28 0.76 -0.33
C SER A 91 7.49 2.19 -0.82
N ASP A 92 8.56 2.85 -0.40
CA ASP A 92 8.92 4.19 -0.90
C ASP A 92 9.29 4.14 -2.39
N GLU A 93 10.07 3.14 -2.80
CA GLU A 93 10.38 2.92 -4.22
C GLU A 93 9.10 2.71 -5.04
N ALA A 94 8.17 1.87 -4.55
CA ALA A 94 6.89 1.62 -5.21
C ALA A 94 5.99 2.87 -5.27
N ALA A 95 6.00 3.70 -4.22
CA ALA A 95 5.23 4.94 -4.18
C ALA A 95 5.68 5.94 -5.26
N VAL A 96 6.99 6.05 -5.49
CA VAL A 96 7.55 6.89 -6.57
C VAL A 96 7.13 6.39 -7.95
N LEU A 97 7.12 5.07 -8.16
CA LEU A 97 6.70 4.46 -9.43
C LEU A 97 5.21 4.71 -9.75
N GLY A 98 4.37 4.79 -8.72
CA GLY A 98 2.97 5.19 -8.87
C GLY A 98 2.77 6.63 -9.36
N GLY A 99 3.83 7.46 -9.30
CA GLY A 99 3.87 8.80 -9.88
C GLY A 99 3.21 9.90 -9.03
N SER A 100 2.48 9.55 -7.96
CA SER A 100 1.99 10.51 -6.98
C SER A 100 1.89 9.94 -5.58
N ILE A 101 2.78 10.41 -4.71
CA ILE A 101 2.79 10.09 -3.28
C ILE A 101 1.53 10.63 -2.58
N GLY A 102 0.99 11.78 -3.04
CA GLY A 102 -0.21 12.42 -2.49
C GLY A 102 -1.51 11.60 -2.66
N MET A 103 -1.45 10.50 -3.41
CA MET A 103 -2.57 9.59 -3.65
C MET A 103 -2.49 8.27 -2.87
N MET A 104 -1.40 8.02 -2.14
CA MET A 104 -1.12 6.70 -1.58
C MET A 104 -1.64 6.57 -0.14
N PRO A 105 -2.70 5.78 0.12
CA PRO A 105 -3.17 5.48 1.47
C PRO A 105 -2.31 4.41 2.14
N SER A 106 -2.44 4.27 3.46
CA SER A 106 -1.80 3.18 4.21
C SER A 106 -2.62 2.74 5.43
N ALA A 107 -2.32 1.52 5.89
CA ALA A 107 -2.88 0.96 7.11
C ALA A 107 -1.84 0.12 7.87
N SER A 108 -1.73 0.36 9.17
CA SER A 108 -1.00 -0.47 10.12
C SER A 108 -2.00 -1.26 10.95
N ILE A 109 -2.14 -2.55 10.65
CA ILE A 109 -3.18 -3.40 11.23
C ILE A 109 -2.61 -4.24 12.38
N GLY A 110 -3.11 -4.01 13.59
CA GLY A 110 -2.77 -4.77 14.80
C GLY A 110 -3.87 -5.76 15.20
N GLU A 111 -3.60 -6.54 16.24
CA GLU A 111 -4.60 -7.49 16.80
C GLU A 111 -5.72 -6.77 17.58
N SER A 112 -5.39 -5.64 18.23
CA SER A 112 -6.36 -4.87 19.03
C SER A 112 -6.65 -3.49 18.45
N THR A 113 -5.65 -2.85 17.85
CA THR A 113 -5.76 -1.47 17.35
C THR A 113 -5.12 -1.40 15.97
N SER A 114 -5.82 -0.73 15.05
CA SER A 114 -5.33 -0.42 13.71
C SER A 114 -5.18 1.10 13.55
N LEU A 115 -4.19 1.53 12.77
CA LEU A 115 -3.94 2.92 12.40
C LEU A 115 -4.07 3.06 10.88
N TYR A 116 -4.69 4.15 10.44
CA TYR A 116 -4.90 4.46 9.03
C TYR A 116 -4.42 5.89 8.78
N GLU A 117 -3.49 6.05 7.84
CA GLU A 117 -2.85 7.33 7.56
C GLU A 117 -2.39 7.39 6.10
N PRO A 118 -2.28 8.57 5.48
CA PRO A 118 -1.58 8.71 4.20
C PRO A 118 -0.08 8.47 4.39
N ILE A 119 0.63 8.00 3.37
CA ILE A 119 2.10 7.84 3.49
C ILE A 119 2.87 9.16 3.35
N HIS A 120 2.23 10.21 2.82
CA HIS A 120 2.91 11.48 2.62
C HIS A 120 3.22 12.15 3.97
N GLY A 121 4.35 12.87 4.04
CA GLY A 121 4.74 13.61 5.24
C GLY A 121 3.85 14.83 5.52
N SER A 122 4.27 15.64 6.50
CA SER A 122 3.53 16.81 6.99
C SER A 122 3.48 18.01 6.03
N ALA A 123 4.32 18.02 4.98
CA ALA A 123 4.42 19.09 3.98
C ALA A 123 4.38 20.52 4.59
N PRO A 124 5.36 20.86 5.45
CA PRO A 124 5.32 22.09 6.26
C PRO A 124 5.36 23.38 5.43
N ASP A 125 5.90 23.31 4.21
CA ASP A 125 5.98 24.39 3.24
C ASP A 125 4.61 24.83 2.69
N ILE A 126 3.59 23.95 2.74
CA ILE A 126 2.22 24.25 2.28
C ILE A 126 1.19 24.27 3.42
N GLN A 127 1.63 24.17 4.67
CA GLN A 127 0.74 24.16 5.83
C GLN A 127 -0.11 25.43 5.88
N GLY A 128 -1.43 25.27 6.02
CA GLY A 128 -2.38 26.38 6.11
C GLY A 128 -2.68 27.09 4.78
N LEU A 129 -2.07 26.68 3.67
CA LEU A 129 -2.33 27.26 2.35
C LEU A 129 -3.58 26.67 1.67
N GLY A 130 -4.11 25.56 2.20
CA GLY A 130 -5.32 24.92 1.67
C GLY A 130 -5.14 24.21 0.33
N ILE A 131 -3.91 23.86 -0.05
CA ILE A 131 -3.57 23.26 -1.36
C ILE A 131 -3.09 21.80 -1.28
N ALA A 132 -3.13 21.19 -0.09
CA ALA A 132 -2.78 19.79 0.10
C ALA A 132 -3.79 18.85 -0.58
N ASN A 133 -3.30 17.71 -1.09
CA ASN A 133 -4.16 16.68 -1.67
C ASN A 133 -4.86 15.87 -0.56
N PRO A 134 -6.20 15.90 -0.47
CA PRO A 134 -6.91 15.13 0.57
C PRO A 134 -7.05 13.65 0.24
N SER A 135 -6.76 13.25 -1.01
CA SER A 135 -7.17 11.94 -1.55
C SER A 135 -6.55 10.77 -0.81
N ALA A 136 -5.25 10.81 -0.48
CA ALA A 136 -4.61 9.74 0.28
C ALA A 136 -5.27 9.50 1.65
N THR A 137 -5.58 10.57 2.40
CA THR A 137 -6.27 10.46 3.70
C THR A 137 -7.69 9.92 3.54
N VAL A 138 -8.41 10.37 2.51
CA VAL A 138 -9.76 9.86 2.19
C VAL A 138 -9.72 8.37 1.85
N LEU A 139 -8.74 7.94 1.04
CA LEU A 139 -8.53 6.53 0.71
C LEU A 139 -8.08 5.71 1.94
N SER A 140 -7.32 6.29 2.88
CA SER A 140 -7.01 5.63 4.16
C SER A 140 -8.28 5.43 5.01
N ALA A 141 -9.27 6.34 4.92
CA ALA A 141 -10.58 6.13 5.53
C ALA A 141 -11.36 5.01 4.83
N ALA A 142 -11.24 4.83 3.52
CA ALA A 142 -11.79 3.67 2.82
C ALA A 142 -11.14 2.35 3.31
N MET A 143 -9.82 2.34 3.51
CA MET A 143 -9.13 1.20 4.13
C MET A 143 -9.63 0.91 5.55
N LEU A 144 -9.94 1.95 6.35
CA LEU A 144 -10.55 1.80 7.67
C LEU A 144 -11.90 1.10 7.60
N LEU A 145 -12.79 1.57 6.71
CA LEU A 145 -14.11 0.98 6.49
C LEU A 145 -13.98 -0.50 6.12
N CYS A 146 -13.11 -0.80 5.15
CA CYS A 146 -12.91 -2.16 4.67
C CYS A 146 -12.32 -3.09 5.74
N HIS A 147 -11.23 -2.68 6.39
CA HIS A 147 -10.43 -3.59 7.22
C HIS A 147 -10.83 -3.65 8.69
N SER A 148 -11.29 -2.53 9.28
CA SER A 148 -11.66 -2.48 10.70
C SER A 148 -13.17 -2.50 10.95
N LEU A 149 -13.97 -1.93 10.03
CA LEU A 149 -15.42 -1.86 10.22
C LEU A 149 -16.20 -2.88 9.39
N HIS A 150 -15.53 -3.60 8.48
CA HIS A 150 -16.15 -4.57 7.58
C HIS A 150 -17.24 -3.98 6.67
N GLU A 151 -17.14 -2.69 6.37
CA GLU A 151 -18.06 -1.93 5.52
C GLU A 151 -17.51 -1.84 4.08
N GLU A 152 -17.44 -2.99 3.40
CA GLU A 152 -16.85 -3.08 2.06
C GLU A 152 -17.56 -2.21 1.01
N GLU A 153 -18.89 -2.11 1.06
CA GLU A 153 -19.65 -1.32 0.10
C GLU A 153 -19.35 0.17 0.26
N ALA A 154 -19.29 0.67 1.50
CA ALA A 154 -18.94 2.04 1.79
C ALA A 154 -17.49 2.36 1.42
N ALA A 155 -16.55 1.44 1.64
CA ALA A 155 -15.17 1.59 1.19
C ALA A 155 -15.08 1.74 -0.33
N ARG A 156 -15.75 0.86 -1.09
CA ARG A 156 -15.79 0.91 -2.56
C ARG A 156 -16.45 2.18 -3.08
N ALA A 157 -17.48 2.68 -2.40
CA ALA A 157 -18.11 3.95 -2.76
C ALA A 157 -17.11 5.12 -2.67
N ILE A 158 -16.30 5.19 -1.60
CA ILE A 158 -15.24 6.19 -1.45
C ILE A 158 -14.17 6.05 -2.53
N GLU A 159 -13.68 4.84 -2.78
CA GLU A 159 -12.67 4.57 -3.82
C GLU A 159 -13.18 5.02 -5.20
N SER A 160 -14.41 4.65 -5.54
CA SER A 160 -15.07 5.04 -6.79
C SER A 160 -15.27 6.55 -6.88
N ALA A 161 -15.64 7.23 -5.80
CA ALA A 161 -15.81 8.68 -5.79
C ALA A 161 -14.50 9.43 -6.06
N VAL A 162 -13.39 8.98 -5.47
CA VAL A 162 -12.05 9.52 -5.75
C VAL A 162 -11.66 9.27 -7.21
N GLU A 163 -11.89 8.05 -7.72
CA GLU A 163 -11.62 7.71 -9.12
C GLU A 163 -12.44 8.59 -10.09
N GLN A 164 -13.73 8.80 -9.82
CA GLN A 164 -14.62 9.65 -10.62
C GLN A 164 -14.19 11.12 -10.62
N ALA A 165 -13.77 11.66 -9.47
CA ALA A 165 -13.21 13.01 -9.37
C ALA A 165 -11.99 13.17 -10.29
N LEU A 166 -11.08 12.20 -10.25
CA LEU A 166 -9.89 12.19 -11.10
C LEU A 166 -10.24 12.00 -12.59
N ASN A 167 -11.20 11.15 -12.92
CA ASN A 167 -11.66 10.94 -14.31
C ASN A 167 -12.36 12.19 -14.87
N ALA A 168 -13.02 12.98 -14.03
CA ALA A 168 -13.61 14.27 -14.41
C ALA A 168 -12.58 15.42 -14.58
N GLY A 169 -11.30 15.11 -14.38
CA GLY A 169 -10.16 15.98 -14.66
C GLY A 169 -9.69 16.84 -13.49
N TRP A 170 -10.23 16.67 -12.28
CA TRP A 170 -9.86 17.46 -11.09
C TRP A 170 -8.50 17.07 -10.54
N ARG A 171 -7.62 18.04 -10.26
CA ARG A 171 -6.25 17.81 -9.79
C ARG A 171 -5.81 18.90 -8.81
N THR A 172 -5.33 18.47 -7.64
CA THR A 172 -4.65 19.34 -6.67
C THR A 172 -3.26 19.72 -7.19
N ALA A 173 -2.61 20.66 -6.52
CA ALA A 173 -1.34 21.26 -6.98
C ALA A 173 -0.23 20.23 -7.27
N ASP A 174 -0.17 19.13 -6.52
CA ASP A 174 0.78 18.03 -6.66
C ASP A 174 0.56 17.18 -7.93
N LEU A 175 -0.66 17.14 -8.44
CA LEU A 175 -1.04 16.34 -9.61
C LEU A 175 -1.31 17.18 -10.86
N TYR A 176 -1.43 18.49 -10.72
CA TYR A 176 -1.88 19.38 -11.77
C TYR A 176 -0.88 19.47 -12.93
N LYS A 177 -1.42 19.42 -14.16
CA LYS A 177 -0.74 19.73 -15.42
C LYS A 177 -1.73 20.45 -16.33
N ASP A 178 -1.22 21.15 -17.34
CA ASP A 178 -2.08 21.81 -18.32
C ASP A 178 -3.06 20.82 -18.96
N GLY A 179 -4.32 21.24 -19.07
CA GLY A 179 -5.43 20.40 -19.55
C GLY A 179 -6.29 19.77 -18.43
N PHE A 180 -5.87 19.86 -17.17
CA PHE A 180 -6.69 19.44 -16.02
C PHE A 180 -7.44 20.63 -15.38
N LYS A 181 -8.44 20.33 -14.55
CA LYS A 181 -9.13 21.29 -13.68
C LYS A 181 -8.34 21.41 -12.38
N LYS A 182 -7.68 22.54 -12.18
CA LYS A 182 -6.97 22.82 -10.93
C LYS A 182 -7.95 22.98 -9.78
N ASP A 183 -7.65 22.35 -8.65
CA ASP A 183 -8.39 22.54 -7.41
C ASP A 183 -7.48 22.72 -6.19
N ASP A 184 -8.13 22.98 -5.06
CA ASP A 184 -7.56 23.10 -3.73
C ASP A 184 -8.11 21.99 -2.82
N THR A 185 -7.62 21.88 -1.59
CA THR A 185 -8.00 20.81 -0.66
C THR A 185 -9.52 20.74 -0.47
N LYS A 186 -10.17 21.89 -0.30
CA LYS A 186 -11.59 21.99 -0.01
C LYS A 186 -12.42 21.60 -1.22
N THR A 187 -12.04 22.09 -2.40
CA THR A 187 -12.73 21.83 -3.66
C THR A 187 -12.63 20.36 -4.02
N MET A 188 -11.44 19.76 -3.96
CA MET A 188 -11.26 18.32 -4.19
C MET A 188 -12.15 17.50 -3.24
N THR A 189 -12.19 17.86 -1.95
CA THR A 189 -13.05 17.19 -0.98
C THR A 189 -14.54 17.27 -1.36
N GLN A 190 -15.02 18.45 -1.76
CA GLN A 190 -16.42 18.62 -2.18
C GLN A 190 -16.74 17.86 -3.47
N VAL A 191 -15.80 17.82 -4.41
CA VAL A 191 -15.95 17.04 -5.65
C VAL A 191 -16.07 15.56 -5.33
N ILE A 192 -15.21 15.01 -4.47
CA ILE A 192 -15.30 13.61 -4.02
C ILE A 192 -16.66 13.35 -3.38
N ILE A 193 -17.12 14.20 -2.46
CA ILE A 193 -18.43 14.06 -1.81
C ILE A 193 -19.57 14.07 -2.84
N SER A 194 -19.47 14.83 -3.93
CA SER A 194 -20.51 14.88 -4.96
C SER A 194 -20.67 13.59 -5.78
N TYR A 195 -19.72 12.65 -5.67
CA TYR A 195 -19.75 11.34 -6.33
C TYR A 195 -20.13 10.18 -5.40
N LEU A 196 -20.46 10.47 -4.13
CA LEU A 196 -21.03 9.53 -3.16
C LEU A 196 -22.56 9.51 -3.25
#